data_AF-A0A3S0ZA54-F1
#
_entry.id   AF-A0A3S0ZA54-F1
#
_cell.length_a   1.000
_cell.length_b   1.000
_cell.length_c   1.000
_cell.angle_alpha   90.00
_cell.angle_beta   90.00
_cell.angle_gamma   90.00
#
_symmetry.space_group_name_H-M   'P 1'
#
loop_
_entity.id
_entity.type
_entity.pdbx_description
1 polymer ?
#
loop_
_entity_poly.entity_id
_entity_poly.type
_entity_poly.pdbx_seq_one_letter_code
_entity_poly.pdbx_strand_id
1 'polypeptide(L)'
;MSHFDERSGTVPCKTEWGSWWQTIEEVFIEVDTGVGTVLSAKEIKCNIKSKSIALSIKGNTVFEGELFENVHADEAVWTLEDKRYVRICLSKSHSTAAHCWPSLLVGQFKVDPVTFDEMQKKLTLQRFQFENPGMDFSGAEMTGNYQGGGPELPG
;
A
#
# COMPACT_ATOMS: atom_id res chain seq x y z
N MET A 1 6.27 -9.30 -2.59
CA MET A 1 6.42 -8.19 -3.58
C MET A 1 6.53 -8.82 -4.95
N SER A 2 5.87 -8.23 -5.95
CA SER A 2 5.91 -8.72 -7.33
C SER A 2 7.24 -8.34 -8.01
N HIS A 3 7.65 -9.09 -9.03
CA HIS A 3 8.83 -8.75 -9.85
C HIS A 3 8.70 -7.35 -10.50
N PHE A 4 7.47 -6.89 -10.75
CA PHE A 4 7.21 -5.54 -11.26
C PHE A 4 7.58 -4.46 -10.25
N ASP A 5 7.25 -4.65 -8.96
CA ASP A 5 7.52 -3.66 -7.91
C ASP A 5 8.99 -3.57 -7.54
N GLU A 6 9.72 -4.69 -7.62
CA GLU A 6 11.17 -4.71 -7.42
C GLU A 6 11.93 -3.90 -8.48
N ARG A 7 11.40 -3.84 -9.71
CA ARG A 7 12.02 -3.09 -10.82
C ARG A 7 11.57 -1.64 -10.93
N SER A 8 10.27 -1.39 -10.79
CA SER A 8 9.69 -0.05 -10.95
C SER A 8 9.76 0.79 -9.67
N GLY A 9 10.17 0.20 -8.55
CA GLY A 9 10.18 0.85 -7.24
C GLY A 9 8.78 1.04 -6.66
N THR A 10 8.67 1.58 -5.46
CA THR A 10 7.39 1.91 -4.81
C THR A 10 7.17 3.42 -4.79
N VAL A 11 5.91 3.84 -4.71
CA VAL A 11 5.54 5.26 -4.50
C VAL A 11 4.99 5.38 -3.08
N PRO A 12 5.83 5.66 -2.07
CA PRO A 12 5.40 5.68 -0.67
C PRO A 12 4.82 7.03 -0.25
N CYS A 13 3.66 7.00 0.41
CA CYS A 13 3.17 8.10 1.22
C CYS A 13 3.84 8.04 2.60
N LYS A 14 4.65 9.05 2.93
CA LYS A 14 5.32 9.15 4.23
C LYS A 14 4.37 9.61 5.33
N THR A 15 4.53 9.06 6.52
CA THR A 15 3.77 9.40 7.73
C THR A 15 4.74 9.61 8.90
N GLU A 16 4.22 10.02 10.06
CA GLU A 16 5.03 10.22 11.26
C GLU A 16 5.63 8.92 11.83
N TRP A 17 5.00 7.78 11.56
CA TRP A 17 5.39 6.45 12.06
C TRP A 17 6.10 5.59 11.01
N GLY A 18 6.19 6.04 9.76
CA GLY A 18 6.81 5.31 8.68
C GLY A 18 6.25 5.70 7.32
N SER A 19 5.73 4.73 6.58
CA SER A 19 5.11 4.99 5.28
C SER A 19 4.12 3.91 4.89
N TRP A 20 3.30 4.20 3.89
CA TRP A 20 2.46 3.21 3.24
C TRP A 20 2.45 3.43 1.73
N TRP A 21 2.23 2.36 0.98
CA TRP A 21 2.08 2.39 -0.48
C TRP A 21 1.07 1.33 -0.89
N GLN A 22 0.78 1.26 -2.18
CA GLN A 22 -0.21 0.33 -2.70
C GLN A 22 0.15 -0.17 -4.08
N THR A 23 -0.40 -1.34 -4.39
CA THR A 23 -0.50 -1.90 -5.75
C THR A 23 -1.99 -1.96 -6.12
N ILE A 24 -2.30 -2.53 -7.28
CA ILE A 24 -3.68 -2.86 -7.63
C ILE A 24 -4.32 -3.76 -6.57
N GLU A 25 -3.59 -4.76 -6.08
CA GLU A 25 -4.13 -5.84 -5.25
C GLU A 25 -3.97 -5.58 -3.75
N GLU A 26 -2.93 -4.86 -3.34
CA GLU A 26 -2.50 -4.80 -1.95
C GLU A 26 -2.24 -3.37 -1.48
N VAL A 27 -2.40 -3.15 -0.17
CA VAL A 27 -1.90 -1.98 0.55
C VAL A 27 -0.82 -2.45 1.51
N PHE A 28 0.33 -1.80 1.44
CA PHE A 28 1.48 -2.07 2.29
C PHE A 28 1.67 -0.94 3.29
N ILE A 29 1.90 -1.30 4.54
CA ILE A 29 2.18 -0.37 5.63
C ILE A 29 3.51 -0.78 6.24
N GLU A 30 4.44 0.15 6.37
CA GLU A 30 5.72 -0.05 7.03
C GLU A 30 5.89 0.96 8.16
N VAL A 31 6.06 0.45 9.37
CA VAL A 31 6.26 1.24 10.59
C VAL A 31 7.68 1.04 11.07
N ASP A 32 8.44 2.13 11.20
CA ASP A 32 9.80 2.14 11.75
C ASP A 32 9.77 2.65 13.19
N THR A 33 10.24 1.82 14.14
CA THR A 33 10.30 2.21 15.55
C THR A 33 11.59 2.92 15.97
N GLY A 34 12.44 3.25 15.01
CA GLY A 34 13.65 4.05 15.19
C GLY A 34 14.87 3.25 15.65
N VAL A 35 16.03 3.90 15.56
CA VAL A 35 17.32 3.31 15.93
C VAL A 35 17.38 3.09 17.45
N GLY A 36 17.84 1.91 17.86
CA GLY A 36 17.99 1.55 19.28
C GLY A 36 16.74 0.95 19.91
N THR A 37 15.60 0.96 19.22
CA THR A 37 14.41 0.22 19.65
C THR A 37 14.52 -1.23 19.19
N VAL A 38 14.57 -2.16 20.15
CA VAL A 38 14.39 -3.59 19.88
C VAL A 38 12.97 -3.96 20.26
N LEU A 39 12.21 -4.46 19.29
CA LEU A 39 10.85 -4.95 19.45
C LEU A 39 10.82 -6.46 19.62
N SER A 40 9.91 -6.91 20.46
CA SER A 40 9.42 -8.28 20.48
C SER A 40 8.02 -8.33 19.86
N ALA A 41 7.70 -9.42 19.16
CA ALA A 41 6.37 -9.64 18.59
C ALA A 41 5.25 -9.57 19.65
N LYS A 42 5.56 -9.90 20.92
CA LYS A 42 4.59 -9.81 22.04
C LYS A 42 4.19 -8.37 22.39
N GLU A 43 4.99 -7.39 21.99
CA GLU A 43 4.75 -5.98 22.24
C GLU A 43 3.91 -5.33 21.12
N ILE A 44 3.62 -6.08 20.06
CA ILE A 44 2.86 -5.62 18.90
C ILE A 44 1.45 -6.18 19.00
N LYS A 45 0.48 -5.28 18.95
CA LYS A 45 -0.93 -5.62 18.81
C LYS A 45 -1.43 -5.02 17.50
N CYS A 46 -1.60 -5.87 16.50
CA CYS A 46 -2.17 -5.51 15.21
C CYS A 46 -3.55 -6.15 15.10
N ASN A 47 -4.61 -5.34 15.01
CA ASN A 47 -5.98 -5.78 14.83
C ASN A 47 -6.48 -5.29 13.48
N ILE A 48 -6.76 -6.23 12.58
CA ILE A 48 -7.17 -5.96 11.21
C ILE A 48 -8.57 -6.54 11.04
N LYS A 49 -9.49 -5.71 10.54
CA LYS A 49 -10.85 -6.09 10.16
C LYS A 49 -11.09 -5.64 8.73
N SER A 50 -12.17 -6.13 8.11
CA SER A 50 -12.45 -5.83 6.70
C SER A 50 -12.51 -4.33 6.38
N LYS A 51 -12.83 -3.47 7.36
CA LYS A 51 -12.94 -2.02 7.16
C LYS A 51 -12.21 -1.17 8.20
N SER A 52 -11.44 -1.77 9.10
CA SER A 52 -10.70 -1.01 10.11
C SER A 52 -9.41 -1.69 10.52
N ILE A 53 -8.47 -0.89 10.99
CA ILE A 53 -7.18 -1.35 11.46
C ILE A 53 -6.77 -0.58 12.71
N ALA A 54 -6.11 -1.28 13.63
CA ALA A 54 -5.46 -0.68 14.78
C ALA A 54 -4.08 -1.33 15.00
N LEU A 55 -3.05 -0.49 15.13
CA LEU A 55 -1.71 -0.93 15.50
C LEU A 55 -1.30 -0.25 16.79
N SER A 56 -0.92 -1.05 17.78
CA SER A 56 -0.27 -0.59 19.01
C SER A 56 1.06 -1.30 19.20
N ILE A 57 2.08 -0.54 19.59
CA ILE A 57 3.43 -1.04 19.88
C ILE A 57 3.82 -0.62 21.29
N LYS A 58 4.24 -1.58 22.12
CA LYS A 58 4.62 -1.36 23.55
C LYS A 58 3.52 -0.62 24.34
N GLY A 59 2.26 -0.90 24.04
CA GLY A 59 1.09 -0.28 24.67
C GLY A 59 0.68 1.09 24.14
N ASN A 60 1.45 1.70 23.24
CA ASN A 60 1.12 2.97 22.60
C ASN A 60 0.43 2.72 21.26
N THR A 61 -0.70 3.38 21.01
CA THR A 61 -1.37 3.35 19.70
C THR A 61 -0.55 4.15 18.69
N VAL A 62 -0.13 3.46 17.63
CA VAL A 62 0.60 4.07 16.49
C VAL A 62 -0.42 4.68 15.53
N PHE A 63 -1.45 3.92 15.17
CA PHE A 63 -2.61 4.41 14.44
C PHE A 63 -3.81 3.51 14.70
N GLU A 64 -5.00 4.09 14.57
CA GLU A 64 -6.28 3.37 14.66
C GLU A 64 -7.34 4.13 13.84
N GLY A 65 -8.14 3.40 13.06
CA GLY A 65 -9.27 3.98 12.36
C GLY A 65 -9.87 3.09 11.29
N GLU A 66 -10.80 3.69 10.54
CA GLU A 66 -11.47 3.06 9.40
C GLU A 66 -10.56 3.13 8.16
N LEU A 67 -10.39 2.01 7.46
CA LEU A 67 -9.65 1.93 6.20
C LEU A 67 -10.40 2.65 5.08
N PHE A 68 -9.67 3.21 4.10
CA PHE A 68 -10.30 3.93 2.98
C PHE A 68 -11.29 3.05 2.19
N GLU A 69 -10.93 1.80 1.91
CA GLU A 69 -11.81 0.78 1.31
C GLU A 69 -11.75 -0.56 2.06
N ASN A 70 -12.58 -1.52 1.67
CA ASN A 70 -12.62 -2.84 2.28
C ASN A 70 -11.39 -3.67 1.88
N VAL A 71 -10.98 -4.54 2.80
CA VAL A 71 -9.90 -5.52 2.63
C VAL A 71 -10.38 -6.92 2.99
N HIS A 72 -9.73 -7.94 2.44
CA HIS A 72 -9.87 -9.33 2.86
C HIS A 72 -9.03 -9.55 4.12
N ALA A 73 -9.64 -9.27 5.29
CA ALA A 73 -8.92 -9.31 6.57
C ALA A 73 -8.31 -10.68 6.90
N ASP A 74 -8.93 -11.77 6.44
CA ASP A 74 -8.43 -13.14 6.65
C ASP A 74 -7.15 -13.44 5.84
N GLU A 75 -6.85 -12.63 4.81
CA GLU A 75 -5.63 -12.71 4.00
C GLU A 75 -4.56 -11.71 4.47
N ALA A 76 -4.90 -10.81 5.40
CA ALA A 76 -3.98 -9.80 5.87
C ALA A 76 -2.84 -10.44 6.68
N VAL A 77 -1.61 -10.02 6.39
CA VAL A 77 -0.40 -10.52 7.06
C VAL A 77 0.33 -9.34 7.69
N TRP A 78 0.87 -9.54 8.89
CA TRP A 78 1.86 -8.62 9.45
C TRP A 78 3.11 -9.37 9.90
N THR A 79 4.26 -8.72 9.77
CA THR A 79 5.57 -9.26 10.13
C THR A 79 6.33 -8.26 10.99
N LEU A 80 7.21 -8.78 11.85
CA LEU A 80 8.23 -8.01 12.53
C LEU A 80 9.58 -8.34 11.91
N GLU A 81 10.17 -7.37 11.22
CA GLU A 81 11.44 -7.50 10.50
C GLU A 81 12.55 -6.78 11.27
N ASP A 82 13.70 -7.43 11.39
CA ASP A 82 14.90 -6.94 12.07
C ASP A 82 14.68 -6.42 13.51
N LYS A 83 13.61 -6.89 14.16
CA LYS A 83 13.14 -6.41 15.47
C LYS A 83 12.90 -4.90 15.52
N ARG A 84 12.60 -4.27 14.39
CA ARG A 84 12.46 -2.80 14.27
C ARG A 84 11.30 -2.38 13.38
N TYR A 85 11.11 -3.08 12.27
CA TYR A 85 10.11 -2.75 11.26
C TYR A 85 8.87 -3.62 11.44
N VAL A 86 7.71 -2.99 11.60
CA VAL A 86 6.43 -3.70 11.49
C VAL A 86 5.90 -3.50 10.08
N ARG A 87 5.82 -4.58 9.31
CA ARG A 87 5.21 -4.56 7.98
C ARG A 87 3.84 -5.19 8.02
N ILE A 88 2.88 -4.56 7.36
CA ILE A 88 1.50 -5.05 7.23
C ILE A 88 1.16 -5.06 5.74
N CYS A 89 0.65 -6.18 5.25
CA CYS A 89 0.09 -6.32 3.92
C CYS A 89 -1.42 -6.55 4.04
N LEU A 90 -2.21 -5.74 3.34
CA LEU A 90 -3.66 -5.83 3.28
C LEU A 90 -4.10 -6.14 1.86
N SER A 91 -4.77 -7.27 1.63
CA SER A 91 -5.41 -7.59 0.34
C SER A 91 -6.66 -6.73 0.15
N LYS A 92 -6.70 -5.91 -0.90
CA LYS A 92 -7.87 -5.08 -1.24
C LYS A 92 -9.03 -5.96 -1.68
N SER A 93 -10.26 -5.56 -1.34
CA SER A 93 -11.46 -6.23 -1.88
C SER A 93 -11.79 -5.81 -3.31
N HIS A 94 -11.28 -4.66 -3.77
CA HIS A 94 -11.43 -4.18 -5.14
C HIS A 94 -10.07 -4.01 -5.78
N SER A 95 -9.60 -5.06 -6.45
CA SER A 95 -8.28 -5.09 -7.09
C SER A 95 -8.31 -4.55 -8.51
N THR A 96 -8.59 -3.25 -8.67
CA THR A 96 -8.48 -2.57 -9.97
C THR A 96 -7.70 -1.26 -9.86
N ALA A 97 -7.08 -0.82 -10.96
CA ALA A 97 -6.32 0.44 -10.99
C ALA A 97 -7.19 1.68 -10.72
N ALA A 98 -8.52 1.59 -10.86
CA ALA A 98 -9.44 2.67 -10.51
C ALA A 98 -9.55 2.88 -8.99
N HIS A 99 -9.33 1.83 -8.19
CA HIS A 99 -9.38 1.86 -6.72
C HIS A 99 -8.01 2.18 -6.11
N CYS A 100 -7.43 3.30 -6.55
CA CYS A 100 -6.24 3.88 -5.95
C CYS A 100 -6.63 4.66 -4.69
N TRP A 101 -6.19 4.20 -3.52
CA TRP A 101 -6.52 4.80 -2.23
C TRP A 101 -5.85 6.19 -2.10
N PRO A 102 -6.59 7.28 -1.89
CA PRO A 102 -6.04 8.62 -1.66
C PRO A 102 -5.60 8.84 -0.20
N SER A 103 -5.93 7.91 0.70
CA SER A 103 -5.50 7.91 2.09
C SER A 103 -5.50 6.48 2.63
N LEU A 104 -4.71 6.21 3.67
CA LEU A 104 -4.72 4.90 4.33
C LEU A 104 -6.01 4.71 5.15
N LEU A 105 -6.36 5.73 5.95
CA LEU A 105 -7.54 5.75 6.78
C LEU A 105 -8.50 6.86 6.32
N VAL A 106 -9.77 6.75 6.70
CA VAL A 106 -10.75 7.81 6.48
C VAL A 106 -10.32 9.07 7.24
N GLY A 107 -9.98 10.12 6.48
CA GLY A 107 -9.59 11.43 7.02
C GLY A 107 -8.14 11.53 7.53
N GLN A 108 -7.35 10.45 7.54
CA GLN A 108 -5.96 10.46 8.04
C GLN A 108 -4.99 9.82 7.04
N PHE A 109 -3.71 10.22 7.13
CA PHE A 109 -2.64 9.73 6.26
C PHE A 109 -2.97 9.88 4.76
N LYS A 110 -3.48 11.07 4.40
CA LYS A 110 -3.77 11.45 3.02
C LYS A 110 -2.49 11.59 2.22
N VAL A 111 -2.52 11.13 0.99
CA VAL A 111 -1.46 11.33 0.01
C VAL A 111 -1.56 12.76 -0.53
N ASP A 112 -0.43 13.44 -0.69
CA ASP A 112 -0.42 14.74 -1.36
C ASP A 112 -0.74 14.55 -2.86
N PRO A 113 -1.23 15.60 -3.56
CA PRO A 113 -1.68 15.47 -4.94
C PRO A 113 -0.61 14.96 -5.92
N VAL A 114 0.67 15.26 -5.69
CA VAL A 114 1.76 14.86 -6.59
C VAL A 114 2.06 13.38 -6.40
N THR A 115 2.25 12.95 -5.16
CA THR A 115 2.47 11.52 -4.86
C THR A 115 1.25 10.67 -5.25
N PHE A 116 0.04 11.20 -5.13
CA PHE A 116 -1.17 10.48 -5.54
C PHE A 116 -1.23 10.28 -7.06
N ASP A 117 -0.87 11.29 -7.83
CA ASP A 117 -0.75 11.20 -9.29
C ASP A 117 0.25 10.11 -9.72
N GLU A 118 1.40 10.05 -9.05
CA GLU A 118 2.41 9.00 -9.27
C GLU A 118 1.91 7.60 -8.90
N MET A 119 1.18 7.46 -7.79
CA MET A 119 0.53 6.19 -7.42
C MET A 119 -0.45 5.74 -8.50
N GLN A 120 -1.29 6.65 -9.03
CA GLN A 120 -2.24 6.33 -10.09
C GLN A 120 -1.54 5.86 -11.37
N LYS A 121 -0.48 6.55 -11.81
CA LYS A 121 0.33 6.11 -12.96
C LYS A 121 0.88 4.70 -12.76
N LYS A 122 1.45 4.43 -11.59
CA LYS A 122 2.01 3.11 -11.27
C LYS A 122 0.94 2.02 -11.31
N LEU A 123 -0.24 2.27 -10.74
CA LEU A 123 -1.35 1.31 -10.77
C LEU A 123 -1.83 1.07 -12.21
N THR A 124 -1.91 2.09 -13.06
CA THR A 124 -2.25 1.88 -14.48
C THR A 124 -1.18 1.07 -15.21
N LEU A 125 0.11 1.32 -14.95
CA LEU A 125 1.20 0.50 -15.52
C LEU A 125 1.13 -0.96 -15.04
N GLN A 126 0.82 -1.21 -13.77
CA GLN A 126 0.56 -2.56 -13.26
C GLN A 126 -0.59 -3.22 -14.01
N ARG A 127 -1.69 -2.48 -14.27
CA ARG A 127 -2.84 -3.01 -15.03
C ARG A 127 -2.40 -3.44 -16.43
N PHE A 128 -1.69 -2.59 -17.15
CA PHE A 128 -1.21 -2.91 -18.49
C PHE A 128 -0.27 -4.11 -18.50
N GLN A 129 0.59 -4.25 -17.48
CA GLN A 129 1.45 -5.42 -17.30
C GLN A 129 0.64 -6.71 -17.09
N PHE A 130 -0.42 -6.67 -16.28
CA PHE A 130 -1.31 -7.82 -16.07
C PHE A 130 -2.12 -8.19 -17.33
N GLU A 131 -2.60 -7.19 -18.06
CA GLU A 131 -3.34 -7.39 -19.31
C GLU A 131 -2.43 -7.92 -20.45
N ASN A 132 -1.11 -7.69 -20.36
CA ASN A 132 -0.14 -8.03 -21.40
C ASN A 132 1.09 -8.76 -20.83
N PRO A 133 0.96 -10.01 -20.35
CA PRO A 133 2.03 -10.74 -19.65
C PRO A 133 3.30 -11.00 -20.48
N GLY A 134 3.23 -10.84 -21.81
CA GLY A 134 4.38 -10.96 -22.73
C GLY A 134 5.20 -9.69 -22.95
N MET A 135 4.79 -8.55 -22.39
CA MET A 135 5.45 -7.26 -22.53
C MET A 135 5.93 -6.75 -21.17
N ASP A 136 7.11 -6.14 -21.07
CA ASP A 136 7.64 -5.56 -19.82
C ASP A 136 7.44 -4.04 -19.82
N PHE A 137 6.55 -3.56 -18.95
CA PHE A 137 6.23 -2.14 -18.76
C PHE A 137 6.84 -1.55 -17.49
N SER A 138 7.71 -2.28 -16.78
CA SER A 138 8.28 -1.82 -15.50
C SER A 138 9.16 -0.57 -15.61
N GLY A 139 9.67 -0.26 -16.81
CA GLY A 139 10.44 0.96 -17.10
C GLY A 139 9.72 1.98 -17.99
N ALA A 140 8.41 1.82 -18.22
CA ALA A 140 7.68 2.69 -19.12
C ALA A 140 7.28 4.02 -18.46
N GLU A 141 7.41 5.13 -19.19
CA GLU A 141 6.85 6.42 -18.78
C GLU A 141 5.43 6.59 -19.33
N MET A 142 4.47 6.80 -18.44
CA MET A 142 3.07 7.01 -18.80
C MET A 142 2.78 8.49 -19.05
N THR A 143 2.38 8.83 -20.28
CA THR A 143 1.92 10.17 -20.69
C THR A 143 0.46 10.12 -21.13
N GLY A 144 -0.36 11.13 -20.78
CA GLY A 144 -1.78 11.20 -21.16
C GLY A 144 -2.76 11.14 -19.98
N ASN A 145 -4.03 10.78 -20.23
CA ASN A 145 -5.06 10.68 -19.20
C ASN A 145 -5.16 9.25 -18.64
N TYR A 146 -4.59 9.02 -17.45
CA TYR A 146 -4.58 7.72 -16.73
C TYR A 146 -5.47 7.71 -15.49
N GLN A 147 -6.18 8.80 -15.21
CA GLN A 147 -7.09 8.87 -14.07
C GLN A 147 -8.21 7.83 -14.20
N GLY A 148 -8.63 7.25 -13.07
CA GLY A 148 -9.67 6.21 -13.04
C GLY A 148 -9.25 4.87 -13.66
N GLY A 149 -7.94 4.63 -13.78
CA GLY A 149 -7.39 3.41 -14.36
C GLY A 149 -6.87 3.57 -15.79
N GLY A 150 -7.12 4.69 -16.47
CA GLY A 150 -6.59 4.96 -17.82
C GLY A 150 -7.31 4.22 -18.95
N PRO A 151 -6.96 4.52 -20.22
CA PRO A 151 -7.71 4.08 -21.39
C PRO A 151 -7.73 2.56 -21.52
N GLU A 152 -8.86 2.00 -21.92
CA GLU A 152 -8.95 0.59 -22.33
C GLU A 152 -8.19 0.41 -23.65
N LEU A 153 -7.38 -0.65 -23.74
CA LEU A 153 -6.71 -0.98 -25.00
C LEU A 153 -7.75 -1.60 -25.96
N PRO A 154 -7.73 -1.24 -27.25
CA PRO A 154 -8.53 -1.95 -28.24
C PRO A 154 -8.07 -3.41 -28.31
N GLY A 155 -9.03 -4.33 -28.14
CA GLY A 155 -8.81 -5.78 -28.23
C GLY A 155 -8.61 -6.31 -29.64
#